data_AF-A0A7W1SRY1-F1
#
_entry.id   AF-A0A7W1SRY1-F1
#
_cell.length_a   1.000
_cell.length_b   1.000
_cell.length_c   1.000
_cell.angle_alpha   90.00
_cell.angle_beta   90.00
_cell.angle_gamma   90.00
#
_symmetry.space_group_name_H-M   'P 1'
#
loop_
_entity.id
_entity.type
_entity.pdbx_description
1 polymer ?
#
loop_
_entity_poly.entity_id
_entity_poly.type
_entity_poly.pdbx_seq_one_letter_code
_entity_poly.pdbx_strand_id
1 'polypeptide(L)'
;MRVLFIFFFFIFPLILKGQINYFQDTWTGGVTAAGFSTGKGSGSGTFDIYIEPGSTIKKAFLMNFRVGYQEQGTIILNNQLFNFDFTDEINCFNYAFNPTANPICINIKDITN
;
A
#
# COMPACT_ATOMS: atom_id res chain seq x y z
N MET A 1 54.04 -13.98 -2.88
CA MET A 1 52.69 -13.90 -3.49
C MET A 1 51.59 -14.69 -2.76
N ARG A 2 51.90 -15.54 -1.77
CA ARG A 2 50.88 -16.31 -1.01
C ARG A 2 50.18 -15.51 0.11
N VAL A 3 50.90 -14.59 0.77
CA VAL A 3 50.36 -13.79 1.89
C VAL A 3 49.45 -12.65 1.43
N LEU A 4 49.69 -12.12 0.22
CA LEU A 4 48.90 -11.01 -0.35
C LEU A 4 47.45 -11.42 -0.64
N PHE A 5 47.23 -12.68 -1.04
CA PHE A 5 45.89 -13.23 -1.32
C PHE A 5 45.03 -13.38 -0.06
N ILE A 6 45.67 -13.70 1.07
CA ILE A 6 44.99 -13.88 2.36
C ILE A 6 44.47 -12.52 2.84
N PHE A 7 45.24 -11.45 2.66
CA PHE A 7 44.84 -10.10 3.06
C PHE A 7 43.62 -9.58 2.27
N PHE A 8 43.52 -9.93 0.98
CA PHE A 8 42.38 -9.52 0.14
C PHE A 8 41.07 -10.22 0.54
N PHE A 9 41.14 -11.46 1.03
CA PHE A 9 39.97 -12.22 1.47
C PHE A 9 39.37 -11.71 2.80
N PHE A 10 40.17 -11.11 3.68
CA PHE A 10 39.70 -10.60 4.97
C PHE A 10 39.13 -9.16 4.91
N ILE A 11 39.45 -8.38 3.88
CA ILE A 11 38.95 -7.00 3.75
C ILE A 11 37.59 -6.94 3.02
N PHE A 12 37.34 -7.88 2.11
CA PHE A 12 36.12 -7.90 1.29
C PHE A 12 34.77 -8.00 2.07
N PRO A 13 34.64 -8.75 3.19
CA PRO A 13 33.36 -8.82 3.90
C PRO A 13 33.00 -7.56 4.70
N LEU A 14 33.94 -6.63 4.92
CA LEU A 14 33.68 -5.37 5.65
C LEU A 14 32.89 -4.34 4.82
N ILE A 15 32.84 -4.50 3.50
CA ILE A 15 32.16 -3.59 2.57
C ILE A 15 30.79 -4.13 2.15
N LEU A 16 30.52 -5.41 2.43
CA LEU A 16 29.24 -6.05 2.11
C LEU A 16 28.22 -5.75 3.20
N LYS A 17 27.36 -4.76 2.96
CA LYS A 17 26.11 -4.64 3.72
C LYS A 17 25.20 -5.80 3.32
N GLY A 18 25.21 -6.87 4.11
CA GLY A 18 24.19 -7.91 4.01
C GLY A 18 22.81 -7.29 4.18
N GLN A 19 21.85 -7.68 3.33
CA GLN A 19 20.47 -7.29 3.49
C GLN A 19 19.96 -7.84 4.84
N ILE A 20 19.58 -6.95 5.76
CA ILE A 20 18.88 -7.34 6.97
C ILE A 20 17.45 -7.66 6.54
N ASN A 21 17.11 -8.95 6.47
CA ASN A 21 15.78 -9.40 6.12
C ASN A 21 14.84 -9.12 7.30
N TYR A 22 14.02 -8.07 7.19
CA TYR A 22 13.05 -7.70 8.23
C TYR A 22 11.84 -8.66 8.25
N PHE A 23 11.44 -9.20 7.09
CA PHE A 23 10.44 -10.27 6.91
C PHE A 23 10.49 -10.76 5.45
N GLN A 24 10.59 -12.07 5.22
CA GLN A 24 10.50 -12.70 3.90
C GLN A 24 9.67 -13.98 4.04
N ASP A 25 8.58 -14.10 3.28
CA ASP A 25 7.69 -15.26 3.28
C ASP A 25 7.48 -15.73 1.83
N THR A 26 7.34 -17.04 1.64
CA THR A 26 7.01 -17.63 0.33
C THR A 26 5.52 -17.86 0.32
N TRP A 27 4.77 -16.89 -0.22
CA TRP A 27 3.32 -16.98 -0.25
C TRP A 27 2.82 -17.47 -1.61
N THR A 28 2.09 -18.58 -1.58
CA THR A 28 1.26 -19.04 -2.70
C THR A 28 -0.15 -18.52 -2.48
N GLY A 29 -0.53 -17.44 -3.16
CA GLY A 29 -1.89 -16.94 -3.16
C GLY A 29 -2.09 -15.87 -4.21
N GLY A 30 -3.27 -15.25 -4.20
CA GLY A 30 -3.66 -14.22 -5.16
C GLY A 30 -4.19 -12.97 -4.46
N VAL A 31 -4.13 -11.86 -5.17
CA VAL A 31 -4.78 -10.61 -4.78
C VAL A 31 -5.99 -10.43 -5.68
N THR A 32 -7.14 -10.12 -5.08
CA THR A 32 -8.33 -9.68 -5.79
C THR A 32 -8.68 -8.28 -5.32
N ALA A 33 -9.27 -7.49 -6.21
CA ALA A 33 -9.72 -6.14 -5.90
C ALA A 33 -10.98 -5.84 -6.70
N ALA A 34 -11.88 -5.09 -6.08
CA ALA A 34 -13.00 -4.44 -6.75
C ALA A 34 -13.17 -3.06 -6.12
N GLY A 35 -14.01 -2.23 -6.74
CA GLY A 35 -14.25 -0.91 -6.20
C GLY A 35 -15.44 -0.23 -6.86
N PHE A 36 -15.76 0.92 -6.31
CA PHE A 36 -16.83 1.79 -6.77
C PHE A 36 -16.26 3.20 -6.95
N SER A 37 -16.69 3.89 -8.01
CA SER A 37 -16.36 5.28 -8.25
C SER A 37 -17.63 6.06 -8.52
N THR A 38 -17.78 7.19 -7.83
CA THR A 38 -18.91 8.11 -8.05
C THR A 38 -18.70 8.96 -9.30
N GLY A 39 -17.46 9.07 -9.81
CA GLY A 39 -17.06 9.93 -10.93
C GLY A 39 -17.25 11.44 -10.73
N LYS A 40 -18.07 11.86 -9.76
CA LYS A 40 -18.52 13.26 -9.55
C LYS A 40 -18.44 13.75 -8.09
N GLY A 41 -17.87 12.96 -7.18
CA GLY A 41 -17.45 13.45 -5.85
C GLY A 41 -18.23 12.90 -4.66
N SER A 42 -19.50 12.48 -4.81
CA SER A 42 -20.25 11.84 -3.71
C SER A 42 -21.30 10.86 -4.23
N GLY A 43 -21.61 9.85 -3.41
CA GLY A 43 -22.59 8.83 -3.74
C GLY A 43 -22.33 7.52 -3.02
N SER A 44 -23.25 6.58 -3.22
CA SER A 44 -23.16 5.21 -2.74
C SER A 44 -23.37 4.25 -3.90
N GLY A 45 -22.86 3.03 -3.74
CA GLY A 45 -23.00 1.98 -4.72
C GLY A 45 -22.58 0.64 -4.12
N THR A 46 -22.67 -0.39 -4.94
CA THR A 46 -22.31 -1.75 -4.58
C THR A 46 -21.28 -2.28 -5.56
N PHE A 47 -20.39 -3.11 -5.07
CA PHE A 47 -19.44 -3.86 -5.88
C PHE A 47 -19.29 -5.24 -5.24
N ASP A 48 -19.02 -6.24 -6.09
CA ASP A 48 -18.79 -7.61 -5.64
C ASP A 48 -17.30 -7.92 -5.77
N ILE A 49 -16.74 -8.57 -4.75
CA ILE A 49 -15.39 -9.12 -4.79
C ILE A 49 -15.50 -10.63 -4.88
N TYR A 50 -14.98 -11.20 -5.96
CA TYR A 50 -14.88 -12.65 -6.09
C TYR A 50 -13.65 -13.17 -5.34
N ILE A 51 -13.88 -14.14 -4.45
CA ILE A 51 -12.87 -14.88 -3.71
C ILE A 51 -12.93 -16.33 -4.16
N GLU A 52 -11.80 -16.86 -4.63
CA GLU A 52 -11.73 -18.23 -5.13
C GLU A 52 -12.11 -19.26 -4.05
N PRO A 53 -12.95 -20.27 -4.34
CA PRO A 53 -13.34 -21.29 -3.38
C PRO A 53 -12.14 -21.99 -2.74
N GLY A 54 -12.20 -22.20 -1.43
CA GLY A 54 -11.10 -22.79 -0.65
C GLY A 54 -9.97 -21.81 -0.30
N SER A 55 -10.04 -20.56 -0.75
CA SER A 55 -9.11 -19.51 -0.32
C SER A 55 -9.45 -18.97 1.06
N THR A 56 -8.44 -18.48 1.77
CA THR A 56 -8.59 -17.73 3.02
C THR A 56 -8.09 -16.29 2.84
N ILE A 57 -8.82 -15.33 3.41
CA ILE A 57 -8.41 -13.93 3.38
C ILE A 57 -7.31 -13.74 4.42
N LYS A 58 -6.07 -13.53 3.96
CA LYS A 58 -4.93 -13.23 4.84
C LYS A 58 -4.89 -11.76 5.25
N LYS A 59 -5.27 -10.86 4.34
CA LYS A 59 -5.31 -9.40 4.52
C LYS A 59 -6.43 -8.77 3.70
N ALA A 60 -7.05 -7.73 4.24
CA ALA A 60 -8.04 -6.91 3.57
C ALA A 60 -7.72 -5.42 3.79
N PHE A 61 -7.71 -4.64 2.71
CA PHE A 61 -7.40 -3.21 2.75
C PHE A 61 -8.50 -2.40 2.08
N LEU A 62 -8.95 -1.34 2.75
CA LEU A 62 -9.84 -0.35 2.17
C LEU A 62 -9.00 0.79 1.61
N MET A 63 -9.09 1.02 0.29
CA MET A 63 -8.37 2.08 -0.40
C MET A 63 -9.32 3.20 -0.81
N ASN A 64 -8.93 4.44 -0.56
CA ASN A 64 -9.69 5.64 -0.92
C ASN A 64 -8.82 6.59 -1.77
N PHE A 65 -9.29 6.90 -2.98
CA PHE A 65 -8.68 7.90 -3.86
C PHE A 65 -9.42 9.21 -3.70
N ARG A 66 -8.69 10.28 -3.36
CA ARG A 66 -9.26 11.61 -3.16
C ARG A 66 -8.50 12.67 -3.94
N VAL A 67 -9.20 13.76 -4.26
CA VAL A 67 -8.63 14.96 -4.88
C VAL A 67 -8.52 16.04 -3.80
N GLY A 68 -7.33 16.64 -3.64
CA GLY A 68 -7.05 17.72 -2.68
C GLY A 68 -6.14 17.31 -1.52
N TYR A 69 -5.91 18.26 -0.60
CA TYR A 69 -5.19 18.06 0.66
C TYR A 69 -6.11 17.55 1.76
N GLN A 70 -5.55 16.90 2.78
CA GLN A 70 -6.32 15.99 3.61
C GLN A 70 -7.29 16.69 4.56
N GLU A 71 -8.55 16.31 4.42
CA GLU A 71 -9.62 16.50 5.39
C GLU A 71 -10.06 15.11 5.89
N GLN A 72 -10.50 15.02 7.14
CA GLN A 72 -11.01 13.76 7.69
C GLN A 72 -12.21 13.29 6.85
N GLY A 73 -12.19 12.04 6.42
CA GLY A 73 -13.21 11.47 5.54
C GLY A 73 -13.75 10.15 6.09
N THR A 74 -15.02 9.87 5.85
CA THR A 74 -15.67 8.65 6.32
C THR A 74 -16.22 7.84 5.14
N ILE A 75 -15.90 6.56 5.09
CA ILE A 75 -16.51 5.58 4.19
C ILE A 75 -17.39 4.64 5.01
N ILE A 76 -18.59 4.37 4.52
CA ILE A 76 -19.49 3.35 5.07
C ILE A 76 -19.44 2.14 4.16
N LEU A 77 -18.96 1.01 4.67
CA LEU A 77 -18.90 -0.26 3.96
C LEU A 77 -19.64 -1.31 4.78
N ASN A 78 -20.66 -1.96 4.21
CA ASN A 78 -21.50 -2.96 4.89
C ASN A 78 -22.01 -2.49 6.27
N ASN A 79 -22.53 -1.26 6.32
CA ASN A 79 -23.01 -0.60 7.55
C ASN A 79 -21.95 -0.35 8.63
N GLN A 80 -20.67 -0.60 8.36
CA GLN A 80 -19.56 -0.25 9.24
C GLN A 80 -18.90 1.06 8.79
N LEU A 81 -18.59 1.92 9.76
CA LEU A 81 -17.92 3.21 9.55
C LEU A 81 -16.40 3.04 9.58
N PHE A 82 -15.74 3.55 8.55
CA PHE A 82 -14.29 3.64 8.46
C PHE A 82 -13.87 5.10 8.29
N ASN A 83 -13.23 5.66 9.32
CA ASN A 83 -12.75 7.03 9.33
C ASN A 83 -11.28 7.07 8.90
N PHE A 84 -10.97 7.89 7.90
CA PHE A 84 -9.63 8.14 7.41
C PHE A 84 -9.05 9.40 8.04
N ASP A 85 -7.80 9.30 8.51
CA ASP A 85 -7.02 10.39 9.07
C ASP A 85 -5.62 10.47 8.44
N PHE A 86 -4.80 11.43 8.91
CA PHE A 86 -3.49 11.73 8.34
C PHE A 86 -2.49 10.57 8.39
N THR A 87 -2.76 9.52 9.18
CA THR A 87 -1.90 8.32 9.26
C THR A 87 -2.23 7.28 8.19
N ASP A 88 -3.38 7.39 7.53
CA ASP A 88 -3.81 6.48 6.48
C ASP A 88 -3.32 6.91 5.08
N GLU A 89 -2.84 8.15 4.91
CA GLU A 89 -2.34 8.66 3.64
C GLU A 89 -0.97 8.05 3.32
N ILE A 90 -0.89 7.29 2.23
CA ILE A 90 0.37 6.65 1.82
C ILE A 90 1.14 7.52 0.83
N ASN A 91 0.44 8.18 -0.10
CA ASN A 91 1.08 8.99 -1.12
C ASN A 91 0.12 10.01 -1.74
N CYS A 92 0.70 11.12 -2.24
CA CYS A 92 0.01 12.13 -3.03
C CYS A 92 0.74 12.37 -4.35
N PHE A 93 -0.01 12.30 -5.45
CA PHE A 93 0.46 12.57 -6.80
C PHE A 93 0.15 14.01 -7.17
N ASN A 94 1.19 14.82 -7.28
CA ASN A 94 1.11 16.21 -7.73
C ASN A 94 1.15 16.31 -9.25
N TYR A 95 0.48 17.31 -9.81
CA TYR A 95 0.52 17.58 -11.24
C TYR A 95 1.85 18.23 -11.64
N ALA A 96 2.61 17.58 -12.53
CA ALA A 96 3.95 18.04 -12.92
C ALA A 96 3.96 19.46 -13.54
N PHE A 97 2.90 19.82 -14.27
CA PHE A 97 2.83 21.08 -15.03
C PHE A 97 1.86 22.10 -14.45
N ASN A 98 1.19 21.78 -13.34
CA ASN A 98 0.27 22.69 -12.68
C ASN A 98 0.44 22.62 -11.15
N PRO A 99 1.34 23.42 -10.57
CA PRO A 99 1.63 23.40 -9.14
C PRO A 99 0.46 23.82 -8.25
N THR A 100 -0.59 24.45 -8.81
CA THR A 100 -1.76 24.91 -8.06
C THR A 100 -2.94 23.95 -8.14
N ALA A 101 -2.84 22.87 -8.93
CA ALA A 101 -3.86 21.84 -8.98
C ALA A 101 -3.87 21.01 -7.71
N ASN A 102 -5.07 20.67 -7.24
CA ASN A 102 -5.27 19.76 -6.12
C ASN A 102 -4.65 18.39 -6.42
N PRO A 103 -3.78 17.83 -5.55
CA PRO A 103 -3.17 16.53 -5.79
C PRO A 103 -4.19 15.40 -5.74
N ILE A 104 -3.84 14.24 -6.27
CA ILE A 104 -4.59 13.00 -6.05
C ILE A 104 -3.87 12.21 -4.97
N CYS A 105 -4.53 11.97 -3.84
CA CYS A 105 -3.95 11.26 -2.71
C CYS A 105 -4.62 9.90 -2.51
N ILE A 106 -3.84 8.91 -2.08
CA ILE A 106 -4.30 7.57 -1.77
C ILE A 106 -4.22 7.36 -0.27
N ASN A 107 -5.35 7.00 0.33
CA ASN A 107 -5.39 6.53 1.71
C ASN A 107 -5.68 5.03 1.73
N ILE A 108 -5.04 4.30 2.64
CA ILE A 108 -5.25 2.87 2.81
C ILE A 108 -5.44 2.57 4.29
N LYS A 109 -6.48 1.79 4.60
CA LYS A 109 -6.75 1.29 5.94
C LYS A 109 -6.74 -0.24 5.95
N ASP A 110 -6.03 -0.84 6.90
CA ASP A 110 -6.13 -2.29 7.16
C ASP A 110 -7.48 -2.55 7.83
N ILE A 111 -8.29 -3.41 7.20
CA ILE A 111 -9.61 -3.83 7.68
C ILE A 111 -9.67 -5.35 7.84
N THR A 112 -8.51 -5.99 7.97
CA THR A 112 -8.42 -7.42 8.27
C THR A 112 -9.01 -7.67 9.65
N ASN A 113 -9.99 -8.58 9.74
CA ASN A 113 -10.57 -9.02 11.01
C ASN A 113 -9.59 -9.84 11.85
#